data_AF-A0A2U3CGL6-F1
#
_entry.id   AF-A0A2U3CGL6-F1
#
_cell.length_a   1.000
_cell.length_b   1.000
_cell.length_c   1.000
_cell.angle_alpha   90.00
_cell.angle_beta   90.00
_cell.angle_gamma   90.00
#
_symmetry.space_group_name_H-M   'P 1'
#
loop_
_entity.id
_entity.type
_entity.pdbx_description
1 polymer ?
#
loop_
_entity_poly.entity_id
_entity_poly.type
_entity_poly.pdbx_seq_one_letter_code
_entity_poly.pdbx_strand_id
1 'polypeptide(L)'
;MSSIERLQPHIDILERVEKYQHKAEFNRFLLILTIAGFVAIIGGWISYIFNRFVGVDPTFFIFGATGDPNLAPDKEPILFLSVWLVYLVPILSAMTFSTGSTGIINWNKAYKRIGILAFFLFLLAHVIIVLMGVTNSKLIPIVWGTLVCVGFIVSSRLLFLETNNSKVRTGLIVIGVIALILGLLVAIIVSVELAQLLFCSILGVILSFSGIISYYTVGRLPSKN
;
A
#
# COMPACT_ATOMS: atom_id res chain seq x y z
N MET A 1 13.20 -42.15 31.61
CA MET A 1 13.00 -41.23 30.46
C MET A 1 11.59 -40.69 30.52
N SER A 2 11.44 -39.42 30.89
CA SER A 2 10.13 -38.81 31.10
C SER A 2 9.39 -38.67 29.76
N SER A 3 8.05 -38.62 29.78
CA SER A 3 7.24 -38.36 28.58
C SER A 3 7.62 -37.07 27.87
N ILE A 4 8.12 -36.08 28.62
CA ILE A 4 8.60 -34.78 28.12
C ILE A 4 9.89 -34.93 27.32
N GLU A 5 10.86 -35.74 27.77
CA GLU A 5 12.11 -36.00 27.03
C GLU A 5 11.88 -36.68 25.67
N ARG A 6 10.81 -37.47 25.53
CA ARG A 6 10.43 -38.08 24.24
C ARG A 6 9.73 -37.10 23.29
N LEU A 7 9.06 -36.09 23.84
CA LEU A 7 8.30 -35.10 23.06
C LEU A 7 9.16 -33.89 22.64
N GLN A 8 10.27 -33.63 23.34
CA GLN A 8 11.20 -32.54 23.05
C GLN A 8 11.57 -32.39 21.56
N PRO A 9 11.99 -33.44 20.83
CA PRO A 9 12.32 -33.30 19.42
C PRO A 9 11.13 -32.92 18.53
N HIS A 10 9.90 -33.28 18.93
CA HIS A 10 8.68 -32.89 18.18
C HIS A 10 8.34 -31.42 18.44
N ILE A 11 8.52 -30.95 19.68
CA ILE A 11 8.37 -29.54 20.04
C ILE A 11 9.37 -28.68 19.26
N ASP A 12 10.64 -29.09 19.22
CA ASP A 12 11.70 -28.37 18.48
C ASP A 12 11.41 -28.27 16.97
N ILE A 13 10.80 -29.31 16.38
CA ILE A 13 10.39 -29.30 14.97
C ILE A 13 9.24 -28.31 14.77
N LEU A 14 8.23 -28.35 15.65
CA LEU A 14 7.08 -27.45 15.58
C LEU A 14 7.51 -25.98 15.71
N GLU A 15 8.39 -25.65 16.66
CA GLU A 15 8.93 -24.29 16.82
C GLU A 15 9.69 -23.81 15.57
N ARG A 16 10.47 -24.69 14.93
CA ARG A 16 11.16 -24.35 13.67
C ARG A 16 10.19 -24.12 12.53
N VAL A 17 9.15 -24.93 12.41
CA VAL A 17 8.12 -24.80 11.38
C VAL A 17 7.35 -23.49 11.57
N GLU A 18 6.94 -23.18 12.80
CA GLU A 18 6.25 -21.94 13.16
C GLU A 18 7.11 -20.70 12.82
N LYS A 19 8.39 -20.70 13.24
CA LYS A 19 9.34 -19.63 12.91
C LYS A 19 9.54 -19.46 11.41
N TYR A 20 9.54 -20.56 10.65
CA TYR A 20 9.64 -20.51 9.19
C TYR A 20 8.39 -19.89 8.55
N GLN A 21 7.19 -20.28 9.01
CA GLN A 21 5.91 -19.74 8.53
C GLN A 21 5.80 -18.24 8.78
N HIS A 22 6.08 -17.78 10.00
CA HIS A 22 6.09 -16.33 10.32
C HIS A 22 7.03 -15.54 9.41
N LYS A 23 8.21 -16.11 9.10
CA LYS A 23 9.19 -15.47 8.22
C LYS A 23 8.74 -15.44 6.76
N ALA A 24 8.10 -16.50 6.29
CA ALA A 24 7.51 -16.54 4.96
C ALA A 24 6.37 -15.52 4.81
N GLU A 25 5.49 -15.39 5.80
CA GLU A 25 4.42 -14.39 5.83
C GLU A 25 4.97 -12.97 5.85
N PHE A 26 6.00 -12.71 6.67
CA PHE A 26 6.67 -11.42 6.70
C PHE A 26 7.29 -11.08 5.33
N ASN A 27 7.94 -12.02 4.66
CA ASN A 27 8.49 -11.79 3.32
C ASN A 27 7.41 -11.48 2.28
N ARG A 28 6.24 -12.11 2.37
CA ARG A 28 5.09 -11.78 1.51
C ARG A 28 4.59 -10.37 1.76
N PHE A 29 4.51 -9.95 3.02
CA PHE A 29 4.17 -8.57 3.36
C PHE A 29 5.17 -7.57 2.77
N LEU A 30 6.46 -7.85 2.83
CA LEU A 30 7.49 -6.99 2.22
C LEU A 30 7.40 -6.93 0.69
N LEU A 31 7.05 -8.04 0.04
CA LEU A 31 6.79 -8.06 -1.40
C LEU A 31 5.60 -7.16 -1.75
N ILE A 32 4.49 -7.26 -1.01
CA ILE A 32 3.32 -6.40 -1.19
C ILE A 32 3.69 -4.92 -0.98
N LEU A 33 4.47 -4.61 0.06
CA LEU A 33 4.94 -3.26 0.34
C LEU A 33 5.74 -2.67 -0.84
N THR A 34 6.61 -3.49 -1.44
CA THR A 34 7.42 -3.11 -2.60
C THR A 34 6.56 -2.90 -3.84
N ILE A 35 5.62 -3.81 -4.12
CA ILE A 35 4.66 -3.67 -5.23
C ILE A 35 3.83 -2.40 -5.06
N ALA A 36 3.33 -2.13 -3.84
CA ALA A 36 2.60 -0.91 -3.53
C ALA A 36 3.43 0.35 -3.81
N GLY A 37 4.74 0.31 -3.54
CA GLY A 37 5.67 1.38 -3.89
C GLY A 37 5.75 1.64 -5.40
N PHE A 38 5.86 0.59 -6.21
CA PHE A 38 5.84 0.71 -7.68
C PHE A 38 4.49 1.24 -8.20
N VAL A 39 3.37 0.74 -7.67
CA VAL A 39 2.03 1.20 -8.04
C VAL A 39 1.87 2.68 -7.71
N ALA A 40 2.39 3.15 -6.57
CA ALA A 40 2.37 4.55 -6.22
C ALA A 40 3.12 5.41 -7.26
N ILE A 41 4.34 5.03 -7.64
CA ILE A 41 5.13 5.75 -8.66
C ILE A 41 4.36 5.85 -9.98
N ILE A 42 3.80 4.74 -10.46
CA ILE A 42 2.99 4.71 -11.69
C ILE A 42 1.76 5.61 -11.57
N GLY A 43 1.03 5.55 -10.44
CA GLY A 43 -0.11 6.42 -10.15
C GLY A 43 0.24 7.90 -10.16
N GLY A 44 1.42 8.26 -9.63
CA GLY A 44 1.95 9.63 -9.67
C GLY A 44 2.18 10.12 -11.10
N TRP A 45 2.78 9.29 -11.96
CA TRP A 45 2.99 9.61 -13.37
C TRP A 45 1.70 9.76 -14.15
N ILE A 46 0.71 8.90 -13.89
CA ILE A 46 -0.63 9.03 -14.48
C ILE A 46 -1.23 10.38 -14.10
N SER A 47 -1.23 10.72 -12.80
CA SER A 47 -1.76 12.01 -12.34
C SER A 47 -1.04 13.20 -12.99
N TYR A 48 0.28 13.14 -13.14
CA TYR A 48 1.03 14.17 -13.86
C TYR A 48 0.60 14.31 -15.32
N ILE A 49 0.52 13.20 -16.05
CA ILE A 49 0.16 13.22 -17.48
C ILE A 49 -1.24 13.81 -17.65
N PHE A 50 -2.19 13.37 -16.83
CA PHE A 50 -3.58 13.85 -16.86
C PHE A 50 -3.67 15.34 -16.52
N ASN A 51 -3.06 15.79 -15.42
CA ASN A 51 -3.09 17.21 -15.06
C ASN A 51 -2.33 18.09 -16.05
N ARG A 52 -1.21 17.62 -16.62
CA ARG A 52 -0.35 18.43 -17.51
C ARG A 52 -0.85 18.49 -18.94
N PHE A 53 -1.35 17.38 -19.49
CA PHE A 53 -1.69 17.27 -20.92
C PHE A 53 -3.20 17.23 -21.18
N VAL A 54 -3.99 16.72 -20.23
CA VAL A 54 -5.46 16.65 -20.34
C VAL A 54 -6.13 17.79 -19.56
N GLY A 55 -5.42 18.40 -18.59
CA GLY A 55 -5.92 19.51 -17.77
C GLY A 55 -6.93 19.08 -16.71
N VAL A 56 -7.06 17.78 -16.44
CA VAL A 56 -8.05 17.23 -15.51
C VAL A 56 -7.41 16.16 -14.62
N ASP A 57 -7.86 16.05 -13.37
CA ASP A 57 -7.42 15.01 -12.45
C ASP A 57 -7.95 13.62 -12.85
N PRO A 58 -7.16 12.54 -12.81
CA PRO A 58 -7.61 11.21 -13.22
C PRO A 58 -8.81 10.67 -12.42
N THR A 59 -9.09 11.16 -11.20
CA THR A 59 -10.29 10.78 -10.44
C THR A 59 -11.59 11.19 -11.11
N PHE A 60 -11.54 12.19 -12.01
CA PHE A 60 -12.66 12.56 -12.85
C PHE A 60 -13.12 11.38 -13.74
N PHE A 61 -12.18 10.67 -14.37
CA PHE A 61 -12.47 9.51 -15.24
C PHE A 61 -12.90 8.26 -14.45
N ILE A 62 -13.02 8.36 -13.13
CA ILE A 62 -13.52 7.28 -12.27
C ILE A 62 -14.97 7.57 -11.83
N PHE A 63 -15.31 8.84 -11.60
CA PHE A 63 -16.60 9.23 -11.00
C PHE A 63 -17.46 10.20 -11.83
N GLY A 64 -16.99 10.66 -12.99
CA GLY A 64 -17.81 11.36 -13.98
C GLY A 64 -18.12 12.84 -13.70
N ALA A 65 -17.47 13.48 -12.72
CA ALA A 65 -17.69 14.89 -12.40
C ALA A 65 -16.61 15.81 -13.00
N THR A 66 -16.77 16.18 -14.28
CA THR A 66 -15.91 17.16 -14.97
C THR A 66 -16.62 18.50 -15.05
N GLY A 67 -15.87 19.59 -14.86
CA GLY A 67 -16.34 20.94 -15.22
C GLY A 67 -16.26 21.21 -16.72
N ASP A 68 -15.52 20.40 -17.48
CA ASP A 68 -15.39 20.44 -18.94
C ASP A 68 -16.29 19.39 -19.62
N PRO A 69 -17.36 19.81 -20.32
CA PRO A 69 -18.29 18.92 -21.00
C PRO A 69 -17.68 18.11 -22.15
N ASN A 70 -16.48 18.45 -22.64
CA ASN A 70 -15.83 17.73 -23.75
C ASN A 70 -15.14 16.43 -23.30
N LEU A 71 -14.87 16.28 -22.01
CA LEU A 71 -14.19 15.11 -21.44
C LEU A 71 -15.18 14.12 -20.80
N ALA A 72 -16.48 14.32 -20.98
CA ALA A 72 -17.50 13.46 -20.41
C ALA A 72 -17.34 12.00 -20.88
N PRO A 73 -17.74 10.99 -20.08
CA PRO A 73 -17.53 9.58 -20.42
C PRO A 73 -18.16 9.15 -21.75
N ASP A 74 -19.23 9.80 -22.19
CA ASP A 74 -19.89 9.61 -23.49
C ASP A 74 -19.12 10.23 -24.67
N LYS A 75 -18.22 11.18 -24.39
CA LYS A 75 -17.37 11.85 -25.38
C LYS A 75 -16.00 11.19 -25.54
N GLU A 76 -15.42 10.72 -24.43
CA GLU A 76 -14.08 10.11 -24.40
C GLU A 76 -14.09 8.68 -23.78
N PRO A 77 -14.84 7.73 -24.36
CA PRO A 77 -15.05 6.40 -23.77
C PRO A 77 -13.78 5.54 -23.72
N ILE A 78 -12.87 5.69 -24.70
CA ILE A 78 -11.60 4.95 -24.75
C ILE A 78 -10.67 5.42 -23.63
N LEU A 79 -10.60 6.74 -23.38
CA LEU A 79 -9.79 7.30 -22.31
C LEU A 79 -10.33 6.87 -20.94
N PHE A 80 -11.64 6.92 -20.75
CA PHE A 80 -12.31 6.46 -19.53
C PHE A 80 -12.06 4.97 -19.25
N LEU A 81 -12.22 4.11 -20.26
CA LEU A 81 -11.93 2.68 -20.14
C LEU A 81 -10.45 2.41 -19.84
N SER A 82 -9.54 3.14 -20.48
CA SER A 82 -8.10 2.98 -20.28
C SER A 82 -7.68 3.33 -18.86
N VAL A 83 -8.22 4.41 -18.28
CA VAL A 83 -8.00 4.76 -16.86
C VAL A 83 -8.51 3.65 -15.95
N TRP A 84 -9.74 3.17 -16.18
CA TRP A 84 -10.31 2.09 -15.37
C TRP A 84 -9.49 0.80 -15.42
N LEU A 85 -8.98 0.41 -16.59
CA LEU A 85 -8.11 -0.76 -16.72
C LEU A 85 -6.84 -0.61 -15.89
N VAL A 86 -6.21 0.57 -15.90
CA VAL A 86 -5.00 0.85 -15.12
C VAL A 86 -5.28 0.80 -13.61
N TYR A 87 -6.44 1.30 -13.15
CA TYR A 87 -6.84 1.23 -11.74
C TYR A 87 -7.34 -0.17 -11.30
N LEU A 88 -7.90 -0.96 -12.23
CA LEU A 88 -8.34 -2.33 -11.97
C LEU A 88 -7.16 -3.28 -11.75
N VAL A 89 -6.03 -3.09 -12.43
CA VAL A 89 -4.87 -3.99 -12.33
C VAL A 89 -4.33 -4.09 -10.89
N PRO A 90 -4.11 -3.00 -10.13
CA PRO A 90 -3.75 -3.06 -8.72
C PRO A 90 -4.81 -3.73 -7.84
N ILE A 91 -6.11 -3.48 -8.11
CA ILE A 91 -7.23 -4.07 -7.36
C ILE A 91 -7.28 -5.58 -7.60
N LEU A 92 -7.22 -6.01 -8.85
CA LEU A 92 -7.20 -7.43 -9.25
C LEU A 92 -5.95 -8.12 -8.74
N SER A 93 -4.79 -7.45 -8.75
CA SER A 93 -3.56 -7.98 -8.17
C SER A 93 -3.72 -8.19 -6.67
N ALA A 94 -4.20 -7.18 -5.93
CA ALA A 94 -4.46 -7.29 -4.50
C ALA A 94 -5.50 -8.37 -4.18
N MET A 95 -6.56 -8.46 -4.97
CA MET A 95 -7.57 -9.53 -4.85
C MET A 95 -6.95 -10.89 -5.09
N THR A 96 -6.18 -11.09 -6.15
CA THR A 96 -5.50 -12.36 -6.47
C THR A 96 -4.52 -12.77 -5.38
N PHE A 97 -3.74 -11.82 -4.84
CA PHE A 97 -2.85 -12.06 -3.70
C PHE A 97 -3.63 -12.38 -2.39
N SER A 98 -4.87 -11.89 -2.26
CA SER A 98 -5.74 -12.15 -1.11
C SER A 98 -6.60 -13.43 -1.24
N THR A 99 -6.98 -13.83 -2.46
CA THR A 99 -7.86 -14.97 -2.77
C THR A 99 -7.11 -16.27 -3.05
N GLY A 100 -5.78 -16.26 -3.15
CA GLY A 100 -4.91 -17.45 -3.09
C GLY A 100 -4.98 -18.21 -1.75
N SER A 101 -6.14 -18.19 -1.08
CA SER A 101 -6.43 -18.78 0.23
C SER A 101 -7.01 -20.21 0.16
N THR A 102 -7.38 -20.70 -1.04
CA THR A 102 -7.90 -22.07 -1.21
C THR A 102 -6.86 -23.05 -1.74
N GLY A 103 -5.62 -22.61 -1.97
CA GLY A 103 -4.49 -23.49 -2.31
C GLY A 103 -3.21 -23.07 -1.58
N ILE A 104 -2.71 -23.94 -0.71
CA ILE A 104 -1.34 -23.92 -0.13
C ILE A 104 -1.02 -22.73 0.83
N ILE A 105 -1.78 -21.62 0.83
CA ILE A 105 -1.44 -20.40 1.60
C ILE A 105 -2.59 -19.94 2.51
N ASN A 106 -2.50 -20.24 3.80
CA ASN A 106 -3.35 -19.66 4.84
C ASN A 106 -2.67 -18.41 5.40
N TRP A 107 -3.29 -17.22 5.27
CA TRP A 107 -2.73 -15.98 5.83
C TRP A 107 -3.11 -15.84 7.31
N ASN A 108 -2.14 -15.49 8.14
CA ASN A 108 -2.42 -15.11 9.51
C ASN A 108 -3.41 -13.93 9.60
N LYS A 109 -4.29 -13.99 10.61
CA LYS A 109 -5.39 -13.06 10.91
C LYS A 109 -4.95 -11.60 10.93
N ALA A 110 -3.73 -11.30 11.39
CA ALA A 110 -3.21 -9.93 11.40
C ALA A 110 -2.98 -9.37 9.99
N TYR A 111 -2.35 -10.14 9.09
CA TYR A 111 -2.12 -9.72 7.72
C TYR A 111 -3.42 -9.56 6.93
N LYS A 112 -4.42 -10.43 7.18
CA LYS A 112 -5.77 -10.27 6.62
C LYS A 112 -6.41 -8.94 7.06
N ARG A 113 -6.30 -8.58 8.35
CA ARG A 113 -6.81 -7.31 8.87
C ARG A 113 -6.09 -6.10 8.25
N ILE A 114 -4.79 -6.20 8.01
CA ILE A 114 -4.01 -5.15 7.33
C ILE A 114 -4.48 -4.95 5.89
N GLY A 115 -4.72 -6.04 5.15
CA GLY A 115 -5.28 -5.96 3.79
C GLY A 115 -6.66 -5.32 3.76
N ILE A 116 -7.55 -5.73 4.67
CA ILE A 116 -8.90 -5.14 4.81
C ILE A 116 -8.81 -3.65 5.15
N LEU A 117 -7.95 -3.28 6.11
CA LEU A 117 -7.71 -1.89 6.47
C LEU A 117 -7.24 -1.06 5.27
N ALA A 118 -6.28 -1.56 4.50
CA ALA A 118 -5.77 -0.87 3.32
C ALA A 118 -6.87 -0.62 2.28
N PHE A 119 -7.74 -1.61 2.05
CA PHE A 119 -8.89 -1.48 1.16
C PHE A 119 -9.90 -0.42 1.65
N PHE A 120 -10.25 -0.42 2.93
CA PHE A 120 -11.15 0.59 3.50
C PHE A 120 -10.57 2.00 3.42
N LEU A 121 -9.27 2.17 3.74
CA LEU A 121 -8.60 3.46 3.65
C LEU A 121 -8.49 3.94 2.20
N PHE A 122 -8.28 3.03 1.25
CA PHE A 122 -8.31 3.36 -0.17
C PHE A 122 -9.69 3.87 -0.61
N LEU A 123 -10.78 3.18 -0.25
CA LEU A 123 -12.13 3.65 -0.56
C LEU A 123 -12.43 5.00 0.11
N LEU A 124 -12.06 5.15 1.37
CA LEU A 124 -12.25 6.39 2.12
C LEU A 124 -11.50 7.57 1.47
N ALA A 125 -10.26 7.35 0.99
CA ALA A 125 -9.50 8.36 0.25
C ALA A 125 -10.28 8.87 -0.96
N HIS A 126 -10.81 7.94 -1.77
CA HIS A 126 -11.54 8.29 -2.98
C HIS A 126 -12.85 9.02 -2.66
N VAL A 127 -13.59 8.59 -1.63
CA VAL A 127 -14.82 9.29 -1.20
C VAL A 127 -14.50 10.73 -0.78
N ILE A 128 -13.45 10.94 0.02
CA ILE A 128 -13.04 12.29 0.44
C ILE A 128 -12.64 13.14 -0.77
N ILE A 129 -11.83 12.60 -1.69
CA ILE A 129 -11.37 13.33 -2.89
C ILE A 129 -12.56 13.73 -3.78
N VAL A 130 -13.54 12.84 -3.97
CA VAL A 130 -14.76 13.14 -4.73
C VAL A 130 -15.57 14.25 -4.06
N LEU A 131 -15.76 14.18 -2.74
CA LEU A 131 -16.49 15.21 -1.99
C LEU A 131 -15.79 16.58 -1.99
N MET A 132 -14.46 16.58 -2.05
CA MET A 132 -13.66 17.82 -2.09
C MET A 132 -13.73 18.52 -3.45
N GLY A 133 -14.04 17.78 -4.52
CA GLY A 133 -14.11 18.30 -5.88
C GLY A 133 -12.76 18.71 -6.46
N VAL A 134 -12.74 18.90 -7.78
CA VAL A 134 -11.52 19.13 -8.58
C VAL A 134 -10.81 20.44 -8.21
N THR A 135 -11.53 21.42 -7.68
CA THR A 135 -11.01 22.73 -7.25
C THR A 135 -10.06 22.66 -6.06
N ASN A 136 -10.08 21.56 -5.30
CA ASN A 136 -9.24 21.35 -4.12
C ASN A 136 -8.12 20.32 -4.35
N SER A 137 -7.72 20.11 -5.61
CA SER A 137 -6.72 19.12 -6.02
C SER A 137 -5.37 19.23 -5.30
N LYS A 138 -4.97 20.43 -4.86
CA LYS A 138 -3.78 20.63 -3.99
C LYS A 138 -3.83 19.88 -2.65
N LEU A 139 -5.03 19.57 -2.15
CA LEU A 139 -5.21 18.90 -0.86
C LEU A 139 -5.21 17.37 -0.99
N ILE A 140 -5.26 16.82 -2.20
CA ILE A 140 -5.25 15.37 -2.46
C ILE A 140 -4.03 14.68 -1.80
N PRO A 141 -2.79 15.22 -1.88
CA PRO A 141 -1.64 14.66 -1.18
C PRO A 141 -1.79 14.63 0.35
N ILE A 142 -2.51 15.59 0.94
CA ILE A 142 -2.75 15.63 2.40
C ILE A 142 -3.71 14.51 2.82
N VAL A 143 -4.77 14.29 2.04
CA VAL A 143 -5.73 13.20 2.27
C VAL A 143 -5.00 11.86 2.21
N TRP A 144 -4.23 11.63 1.15
CA TRP A 144 -3.42 10.41 1.03
C TRP A 144 -2.38 10.29 2.14
N GLY A 145 -1.64 11.35 2.45
CA GLY A 145 -0.63 11.36 3.51
C GLY A 145 -1.21 10.98 4.88
N THR A 146 -2.39 11.50 5.20
CA THR A 146 -3.10 11.22 6.45
C THR A 146 -3.57 9.78 6.51
N LEU A 147 -4.22 9.28 5.46
CA LEU A 147 -4.75 7.91 5.42
C LEU A 147 -3.62 6.87 5.39
N VAL A 148 -2.53 7.14 4.66
CA VAL A 148 -1.33 6.30 4.68
C VAL A 148 -0.71 6.26 6.08
N CYS A 149 -0.62 7.42 6.77
CA CYS A 149 -0.12 7.49 8.13
C CYS A 149 -0.96 6.64 9.10
N VAL A 150 -2.29 6.80 9.07
CA VAL A 150 -3.22 5.99 9.87
C VAL A 150 -3.07 4.50 9.55
N GLY A 151 -3.00 4.15 8.26
CA GLY A 151 -2.81 2.78 7.80
C GLY A 151 -1.55 2.13 8.36
N PHE A 152 -0.41 2.83 8.31
CA PHE A 152 0.85 2.32 8.84
C PHE A 152 0.88 2.24 10.36
N ILE A 153 0.30 3.22 11.08
CA ILE A 153 0.23 3.19 12.54
C ILE A 153 -0.61 2.01 13.02
N VAL A 154 -1.80 1.80 12.44
CA VAL A 154 -2.67 0.67 12.83
C VAL A 154 -2.03 -0.65 12.43
N SER A 155 -1.41 -0.75 11.24
CA SER A 155 -0.67 -1.93 10.81
C SER A 155 0.50 -2.26 11.74
N SER A 156 1.20 -1.25 12.26
CA SER A 156 2.29 -1.45 13.22
C SER A 156 1.80 -2.09 14.53
N ARG A 157 0.60 -1.73 14.99
CA ARG A 157 -0.01 -2.33 16.19
C ARG A 157 -0.47 -3.76 15.93
N LEU A 158 -1.07 -4.01 14.76
CA LEU A 158 -1.51 -5.36 14.38
C LEU A 158 -0.33 -6.33 14.22
N LEU A 159 0.77 -5.89 13.60
CA LEU A 159 1.97 -6.72 13.42
C LEU A 159 2.77 -6.93 14.71
N PHE A 160 2.69 -5.99 15.66
CA PHE A 160 3.36 -6.13 16.95
C PHE A 160 2.82 -7.34 17.73
N LEU A 161 1.51 -7.60 17.64
CA LEU A 161 0.87 -8.75 18.29
C LEU A 161 1.37 -10.10 17.75
N GLU A 162 1.88 -10.14 16.52
CA GLU A 162 2.32 -11.39 15.86
C GLU A 162 3.83 -11.59 15.84
N THR A 163 4.60 -10.53 15.62
CA THR A 163 6.05 -10.65 15.34
C THR A 163 6.93 -10.25 16.52
N ASN A 164 6.37 -9.57 17.52
CA ASN A 164 7.08 -8.91 18.63
C ASN A 164 8.35 -8.14 18.19
N ASN A 165 8.38 -7.67 16.94
CA ASN A 165 9.57 -7.06 16.35
C ASN A 165 9.48 -5.53 16.45
N SER A 166 10.15 -4.98 17.46
CA SER A 166 10.16 -3.53 17.72
C SER A 166 10.72 -2.71 16.56
N LYS A 167 11.66 -3.25 15.77
CA LYS A 167 12.25 -2.56 14.62
C LYS A 167 11.24 -2.39 13.48
N VAL A 168 10.46 -3.44 13.19
CA VAL A 168 9.41 -3.39 12.16
C VAL A 168 8.33 -2.39 12.56
N ARG A 169 7.90 -2.41 13.83
CA ARG A 169 6.93 -1.46 14.37
C ARG A 169 7.39 -0.01 14.20
N THR A 170 8.60 0.30 14.66
CA THR A 170 9.17 1.65 14.56
C THR A 170 9.32 2.06 13.10
N GLY A 171 9.78 1.17 12.22
CA GLY A 171 9.90 1.44 10.79
C GLY A 171 8.57 1.84 10.14
N LEU A 172 7.49 1.09 10.41
CA LEU A 172 6.16 1.41 9.88
C LEU A 172 5.64 2.76 10.39
N ILE A 173 5.82 3.06 11.68
CA ILE A 173 5.42 4.36 12.25
C ILE A 173 6.19 5.50 11.57
N VAL A 174 7.51 5.35 11.41
CA VAL A 174 8.36 6.35 10.74
C VAL A 174 7.89 6.58 9.30
N ILE A 175 7.61 5.52 8.54
CA ILE A 175 7.08 5.63 7.17
C ILE A 175 5.73 6.38 7.18
N GLY A 176 4.84 6.06 8.10
CA GLY A 176 3.55 6.75 8.24
C GLY A 176 3.70 8.25 8.51
N VAL A 177 4.59 8.63 9.44
CA VAL A 177 4.88 10.04 9.75
C VAL A 177 5.50 10.76 8.55
N ILE A 178 6.43 10.11 7.84
CA ILE A 178 7.03 10.68 6.62
C ILE A 178 5.95 10.91 5.55
N ALA A 179 5.03 9.97 5.35
CA ALA A 179 3.94 10.12 4.40
C ALA A 179 3.05 11.34 4.73
N LEU A 180 2.75 11.56 6.01
CA LEU A 180 1.98 12.73 6.44
C LEU A 180 2.73 14.05 6.19
N ILE A 181 4.00 14.12 6.59
CA ILE A 181 4.85 15.30 6.39
C ILE A 181 4.99 15.59 4.88
N LEU A 182 5.22 14.55 4.08
CA LEU A 182 5.32 14.66 2.63
C LEU A 182 4.02 15.21 2.02
N GLY A 183 2.86 14.69 2.44
CA GLY A 183 1.56 15.17 1.98
C GLY A 183 1.35 16.66 2.28
N LEU A 184 1.73 17.12 3.48
CA LEU A 184 1.67 18.53 3.89
C LEU A 184 2.63 19.41 3.08
N LEU A 185 3.91 19.03 3.00
CA LEU A 185 4.93 19.81 2.29
C LEU A 185 4.58 19.98 0.82
N VAL A 186 4.15 18.89 0.18
CA VAL A 186 3.85 18.88 -1.25
C VAL A 186 2.60 19.70 -1.55
N ALA A 187 1.58 19.66 -0.70
CA ALA A 187 0.39 20.50 -0.87
C ALA A 187 0.65 22.00 -0.71
N ILE A 188 1.61 22.38 0.14
CA ILE A 188 1.93 23.79 0.44
C ILE A 188 2.90 24.38 -0.59
N ILE A 189 3.97 23.65 -0.91
CA ILE A 189 5.15 24.19 -1.62
C ILE A 189 5.05 23.95 -3.13
N VAL A 190 4.45 22.84 -3.55
CA VAL A 190 4.50 22.37 -4.94
C VAL A 190 3.26 22.85 -5.72
N SER A 191 3.42 23.06 -7.02
CA SER A 191 2.31 23.33 -7.92
C SER A 191 1.36 22.12 -8.01
N VAL A 192 0.09 22.36 -8.36
CA VAL A 192 -0.96 21.32 -8.36
C VAL A 192 -0.58 20.14 -9.25
N GLU A 193 0.01 20.43 -10.41
CA GLU A 193 0.32 19.47 -11.46
C GLU A 193 1.42 18.49 -11.03
N LEU A 194 2.33 18.94 -10.18
CA LEU A 194 3.48 18.16 -9.72
C LEU A 194 3.26 17.58 -8.32
N ALA A 195 2.27 18.07 -7.58
CA ALA A 195 2.05 17.70 -6.19
C ALA A 195 1.81 16.18 -6.05
N GLN A 196 0.80 15.65 -6.74
CA GLN A 196 0.50 14.22 -6.64
C GLN A 196 1.65 13.34 -7.15
N LEU A 197 2.34 13.76 -8.22
CA LEU A 197 3.50 13.05 -8.76
C LEU A 197 4.62 12.95 -7.73
N LEU A 198 5.02 14.06 -7.11
CA LEU A 198 6.12 14.10 -6.15
C LEU A 198 5.77 13.31 -4.89
N PHE A 199 4.53 13.46 -4.39
CA PHE A 199 4.06 12.67 -3.25
C PHE A 199 4.16 11.17 -3.54
N CYS A 200 3.56 10.72 -4.64
CA CYS A 200 3.52 9.31 -5.02
C CYS A 200 4.91 8.74 -5.34
N SER A 201 5.77 9.52 -6.00
CA SER A 201 7.11 9.07 -6.37
C SER A 201 8.02 8.93 -5.17
N ILE A 202 8.04 9.95 -4.28
CA ILE A 202 8.88 9.93 -3.08
C ILE A 202 8.38 8.84 -2.12
N LEU A 203 7.07 8.75 -1.88
CA LEU A 203 6.50 7.70 -1.04
C LEU A 203 6.78 6.31 -1.63
N GLY A 204 6.58 6.14 -2.95
CA GLY A 204 6.80 4.86 -3.61
C GLY A 204 8.25 4.38 -3.54
N VAL A 205 9.22 5.29 -3.71
CA VAL A 205 10.64 5.01 -3.50
C VAL A 205 10.91 4.59 -2.05
N ILE A 206 10.38 5.34 -1.07
CA ILE A 206 10.55 5.00 0.36
C ILE A 206 9.99 3.60 0.66
N LEU A 207 8.81 3.26 0.14
CA LEU A 207 8.20 1.95 0.36
C LEU A 207 9.02 0.82 -0.25
N SER A 208 9.48 0.98 -1.49
CA SER A 208 10.32 0.00 -2.18
C SER A 208 11.65 -0.22 -1.45
N PHE A 209 12.36 0.86 -1.09
CA PHE A 209 13.61 0.75 -0.34
C PHE A 209 13.39 0.15 1.05
N SER A 210 12.33 0.54 1.76
CA SER A 210 12.01 0.00 3.08
C SER A 210 11.68 -1.50 3.02
N GLY A 211 10.97 -1.94 1.98
CA GLY A 211 10.70 -3.35 1.71
C GLY A 211 11.99 -4.15 1.51
N ILE A 212 12.90 -3.64 0.66
CA ILE A 212 14.19 -4.26 0.38
C ILE A 212 15.07 -4.33 1.64
N ILE A 213 15.23 -3.22 2.37
CA ILE A 213 16.04 -3.16 3.60
C ILE A 213 15.49 -4.12 4.66
N SER A 214 14.17 -4.14 4.84
CA SER A 214 13.52 -5.05 5.80
C SER A 214 13.70 -6.52 5.44
N TYR A 215 13.75 -6.83 4.14
CA TYR A 215 14.01 -8.20 3.66
C TYR A 215 15.41 -8.64 4.05
N TYR A 216 16.43 -7.81 3.80
CA TYR A 216 17.81 -8.16 4.13
C TYR A 216 18.10 -8.20 5.63
N THR A 217 17.42 -7.36 6.42
CA THR A 217 17.68 -7.24 7.87
C THR A 217 16.87 -8.22 8.72
N VAL A 218 15.64 -8.55 8.32
CA VAL A 218 14.70 -9.37 9.11
C VAL A 218 14.23 -10.60 8.33
N GLY A 219 13.92 -10.42 7.04
CA GLY A 219 13.30 -11.41 6.17
C GLY A 219 14.20 -12.54 5.64
N ARG A 220 15.53 -12.35 5.63
CA ARG A 220 16.49 -13.30 5.05
C ARG A 220 16.48 -14.64 5.79
N LEU A 221 15.95 -15.70 5.17
CA LEU A 221 15.98 -17.05 5.74
C LEU A 221 17.44 -17.44 6.03
N PRO A 222 17.73 -18.10 7.17
CA PRO A 222 19.07 -18.62 7.42
C PRO A 222 19.46 -19.52 6.23
N SER A 223 20.62 -19.27 5.63
CA SER A 223 21.15 -20.19 4.62
C SER A 223 21.31 -21.54 5.28
N LYS A 224 20.88 -22.61 4.60
CA LYS A 224 21.15 -23.99 5.03
C LYS A 224 22.67 -24.18 5.10
N ASN A 225 23.25 -23.97 6.27
CA ASN A 225 24.54 -24.51 6.69
C ASN A 225 24.29 -25.21 8.02
#